data_AF-A0A2V9FE46-F1
#
_entry.id   AF-A0A2V9FE46-F1
#
_cell.length_a   1.000
_cell.length_b   1.000
_cell.length_c   1.000
_cell.angle_alpha   90.00
_cell.angle_beta   90.00
_cell.angle_gamma   90.00
#
_symmetry.space_group_name_H-M   'P 1'
#
loop_
_entity.id
_entity.type
_entity.pdbx_description
1 polymer ?
#
loop_
_entity_poly.entity_id
_entity_poly.type
_entity_poly.pdbx_seq_one_letter_code
_entity_poly.pdbx_strand_id
1 'polypeptide(L)' 'MPEESTVTDNVSLHGARVTTVRPWQAGTAVLVTFRWEGVRSEGRVAYCQRKESGDFANGVELYGLWKAASGT' A
#
# COMPACT_ATOMS: atom_id res chain seq x y z
N MET A 1 -0.84 -11.53 -8.76
CA MET A 1 -0.34 -10.86 -7.54
C MET A 1 -1.43 -10.94 -6.49
N PRO A 2 -1.12 -11.24 -5.21
CA PRO A 2 -2.12 -11.17 -4.15
C PRO A 2 -2.64 -9.73 -4.01
N GLU A 3 -3.95 -9.56 -3.98
CA GLU A 3 -4.62 -8.29 -3.76
C GLU A 3 -5.16 -8.23 -2.33
N GLU A 4 -5.10 -7.06 -1.70
CA GLU A 4 -5.63 -6.84 -0.37
C GLU A 4 -6.17 -5.41 -0.24
N SER A 5 -7.38 -5.29 0.32
CA SER A 5 -8.03 -4.01 0.57
C SER A 5 -8.00 -3.72 2.07
N THR A 6 -7.45 -2.58 2.44
CA THR A 6 -7.21 -2.21 3.84
C THR A 6 -7.35 -0.71 4.09
N VAL A 7 -7.17 -0.30 5.34
CA VAL A 7 -7.12 1.09 5.79
C VAL A 7 -5.66 1.51 5.90
N THR A 8 -5.39 2.75 5.47
CA THR A 8 -4.09 3.42 5.68
C THR A 8 -4.06 4.05 7.07
N ASP A 9 -2.99 3.80 7.83
CA ASP A 9 -2.78 4.41 9.15
C ASP A 9 -2.18 5.81 9.02
N ASN A 10 -1.09 5.93 8.24
CA ASN A 10 -0.36 7.18 8.00
C ASN A 10 -0.13 7.34 6.50
N VAL A 11 -0.38 8.53 5.94
CA VAL A 11 -0.20 8.82 4.51
C VAL A 11 0.60 10.10 4.35
N SER A 12 1.58 10.07 3.46
CA SER A 12 2.40 11.21 3.05
C SER A 12 2.58 11.20 1.53
N LEU A 13 3.20 12.24 0.99
CA LEU A 13 3.53 12.31 -0.44
C LEU A 13 4.48 11.17 -0.89
N HIS A 14 5.33 10.68 0.01
CA HIS A 14 6.40 9.73 -0.31
C HIS A 14 6.09 8.29 0.09
N GLY A 15 4.99 8.06 0.83
CA GLY A 15 4.75 6.77 1.43
C GLY A 15 3.46 6.68 2.22
N ALA A 16 3.04 5.45 2.47
CA ALA A 16 1.91 5.14 3.33
C ALA A 16 2.21 3.95 4.24
N ARG A 17 1.58 3.92 5.40
CA ARG A 17 1.53 2.74 6.27
C ARG A 17 0.17 2.07 6.11
N VAL A 18 0.18 0.78 5.81
CA VAL A 18 -1.02 -0.03 5.62
C VAL A 18 -1.00 -1.25 6.53
N THR A 19 -2.18 -1.66 7.00
CA THR A 19 -2.33 -2.90 7.78
C THR A 19 -2.68 -4.06 6.84
N THR A 20 -2.02 -5.21 6.95
CA THR A 20 -2.35 -6.41 6.17
C THR A 20 -2.52 -7.65 7.03
N VAL A 21 -3.30 -8.61 6.56
CA VAL A 21 -3.52 -9.90 7.23
C VAL A 21 -2.33 -10.84 7.04
N ARG A 22 -1.64 -10.73 5.90
CA ARG A 22 -0.47 -11.56 5.58
C ARG A 22 0.81 -10.74 5.61
N PRO A 23 1.97 -11.36 5.91
CA PRO A 23 3.26 -10.67 5.83
C PRO A 23 3.63 -10.39 4.37
N TRP A 24 4.17 -9.21 4.11
CA TRP A 24 4.80 -8.88 2.83
C TRP A 24 6.31 -8.80 2.99
N GLN A 25 7.05 -9.24 1.97
CA GLN A 25 8.50 -9.18 2.00
C GLN A 25 8.97 -7.74 1.74
N ALA A 26 9.87 -7.24 2.59
CA ALA A 26 10.54 -5.97 2.33
C ALA A 26 11.22 -6.00 0.96
N GLY A 27 10.90 -5.00 0.16
CA GLY A 27 11.38 -4.83 -1.18
C GLY A 27 10.48 -5.34 -2.29
N THR A 28 9.36 -5.95 -1.95
CA THR A 28 8.31 -6.33 -2.90
C THR A 28 7.77 -5.08 -3.60
N ALA A 29 7.72 -5.11 -4.94
CA ALA A 29 7.05 -4.09 -5.73
C ALA A 29 5.53 -4.22 -5.58
N VAL A 30 4.85 -3.09 -5.43
CA VAL A 30 3.40 -3.05 -5.18
C VAL A 30 2.73 -1.97 -6.03
N LEU A 31 1.45 -2.21 -6.33
CA LEU A 31 0.56 -1.19 -6.88
C LEU A 31 -0.44 -0.82 -5.78
N VAL A 32 -0.38 0.41 -5.30
CA VAL A 32 -1.31 0.95 -4.30
C VAL A 32 -2.45 1.64 -5.04
N THR A 33 -3.67 1.15 -4.84
CA THR A 33 -4.88 1.80 -5.34
C THR A 33 -5.54 2.55 -4.19
N PHE A 34 -5.52 3.88 -4.27
CA PHE A 34 -6.24 4.72 -3.32
C PHE A 34 -7.73 4.70 -3.67
N ARG A 35 -8.58 4.53 -2.66
CA ARG A 35 -10.04 4.59 -2.84
C ARG A 35 -10.54 5.97 -3.28
N TRP A 36 -9.70 7.00 -3.17
CA TRP A 36 -10.00 8.34 -3.65
C TRP A 36 -9.79 8.42 -5.17
N GLU A 37 -10.86 8.65 -5.94
CA GLU A 37 -10.84 9.05 -7.37
C GLU A 37 -10.00 8.16 -8.30
N GLY A 38 -9.86 6.88 -8.00
CA GLY A 38 -9.09 5.96 -8.84
C GLY A 38 -7.60 6.29 -8.95
N VAL A 39 -7.05 7.03 -7.97
CA VAL A 39 -5.62 7.32 -7.91
C VAL A 39 -4.85 6.05 -7.61
N ARG A 40 -3.80 5.80 -8.40
CA ARG A 40 -2.90 4.69 -8.21
C ARG A 40 -1.46 5.18 -8.10
N SER A 41 -0.66 4.39 -7.42
CA SER A 41 0.77 4.65 -7.24
C SER A 41 1.51 3.32 -7.28
N GLU A 42 2.62 3.29 -8.00
CA GLU A 42 3.57 2.20 -7.87
C GLU A 42 4.40 2.41 -6.61
N GLY A 43 5.00 1.35 -6.10
CA GLY A 43 5.74 1.47 -4.85
C GLY A 43 6.50 0.21 -4.48
N ARG A 44 7.09 0.26 -3.30
CA ARG A 44 7.85 -0.85 -2.73
C ARG A 44 7.58 -0.95 -1.24
N VAL A 45 7.48 -2.18 -0.74
CA VAL A 45 7.41 -2.43 0.70
C VAL A 45 8.75 -2.04 1.34
N ALA A 46 8.76 -0.97 2.13
CA ALA A 46 9.93 -0.51 2.86
C ALA A 46 10.21 -1.41 4.08
N TYR A 47 9.15 -1.77 4.81
CA TYR A 47 9.24 -2.69 5.96
C TYR A 47 7.93 -3.45 6.16
N CYS A 48 8.01 -4.56 6.89
CA CYS A 48 6.88 -5.36 7.34
C CYS A 48 7.07 -5.70 8.82
N GLN A 49 6.10 -5.30 9.64
CA GLN A 49 6.14 -5.46 11.10
C GLN A 49 4.90 -6.19 11.58
N ARG A 50 5.07 -7.30 12.30
CA ARG A 50 3.95 -7.98 12.97
C ARG A 50 3.48 -7.15 14.17
N LYS A 51 2.17 -6.91 14.28
CA LYS A 51 1.51 -6.24 15.40
C LYS A 51 1.08 -7.26 16.45
N GLU A 52 0.81 -6.79 17.67
CA GLU A 52 0.31 -7.63 18.77
C GLU A 52 -1.03 -8.29 18.43
N SER A 53 -1.88 -7.59 17.67
CA SER A 53 -3.15 -8.10 17.14
C SER A 53 -3.01 -9.23 16.12
N GLY A 54 -1.78 -9.56 15.70
CA GLY A 54 -1.47 -10.67 14.80
C GLY A 54 -1.45 -10.31 13.31
N ASP A 55 -2.00 -9.15 12.93
CA ASP A 55 -1.87 -8.51 11.63
C ASP A 55 -0.48 -7.85 11.46
N PHE A 56 -0.22 -7.30 10.27
CA PHE A 56 1.06 -6.73 9.88
C PHE A 56 0.92 -5.26 9.50
N ALA A 57 1.75 -4.39 10.05
CA ALA A 57 1.94 -3.04 9.56
C ALA A 57 3.03 -3.03 8.48
N ASN A 58 2.71 -2.56 7.29
CA ASN A 58 3.67 -2.42 6.20
C ASN A 58 3.88 -0.95 5.90
N GLY A 59 5.14 -0.52 5.91
CA GLY A 59 5.53 0.74 5.29
C GLY A 59 5.67 0.52 3.80
N VAL A 60 5.04 1.37 3.01
CA VAL A 60 5.14 1.37 1.55
C VAL A 60 5.69 2.71 1.11
N GLU A 61 6.79 2.68 0.36
CA GLU A 61 7.29 3.82 -0.40
C GLU A 61 6.49 3.95 -1.69
N LEU A 62 6.09 5.16 -2.02
CA LEU A 62 5.27 5.45 -3.19
C LEU A 62 6.10 6.18 -4.25
N TYR A 63 5.93 5.76 -5.51
CA TYR A 63 6.63 6.27 -6.67
C TYR A 63 5.61 6.80 -7.67
N GLY A 64 5.48 8.12 -7.73
CA GLY A 64 4.57 8.80 -8.63
C GLY A 64 3.09 8.54 -8.31
N LEU A 65 2.23 9.43 -8.79
CA LEU A 65 0.77 9.31 -8.67
C LEU A 65 0.18 9.48 -10.06
N TRP A 66 -0.71 8.56 -10.44
CA TRP A 66 -1.45 8.67 -11.68
C TRP A 66 -2.92 8.34 -11.42
N LYS A 67 -3.81 9.01 -12.16
CA LYS A 67 -5.23 8.66 -12.16
C LYS A 67 -5.46 7.54 -13.16
N ALA A 68 -6.06 6.44 -12.72
CA ALA A 68 -6.53 5.44 -13.65
C ALA A 68 -7.61 6.04 -14.54
N ALA A 69 -7.52 5.77 -15.85
CA ALA A 69 -8.56 6.18 -16.78
C ALA A 69 -9.89 5.63 -16.26
N SER A 70 -10.84 6.53 -16.03
CA SER A 70 -12.23 6.17 -15.75
C SER A 70 -12.73 5.35 -16.94
N GLY A 71 -12.87 4.04 -16.75
CA GLY A 71 -13.48 3.16 -17.74
C GLY A 71 -14.86 3.72 -18.07
N THR A 72 -15.08 4.02 -19.36
CA THR A 72 -16.39 4.37 -19.90
C THR A 72 -17.22 3.11 -20.09
#